data_AF-A0A078L067-F1
#
_entry.id   AF-A0A078L067-F1
#
_cell.length_a   1.000
_cell.length_b   1.000
_cell.length_c   1.000
_cell.angle_alpha   90.00
_cell.angle_beta   90.00
_cell.angle_gamma   90.00
#
_symmetry.space_group_name_H-M   'P 1'
#
loop_
_entity.id
_entity.type
_entity.pdbx_description
1 polymer ?
#
loop_
_entity_poly.entity_id
_entity_poly.type
_entity_poly.pdbx_seq_one_letter_code
_entity_poly.pdbx_strand_id
1 'polypeptide(L)'
;MKKQLLLISLGALVASSSFASLPYLYKRLQQSPAKVQKAKLAHEGYANFSGAWVGFCDDTPEEEESMTIEQSEDLSSFTVNQVEFPIDSISTNSSNENFNIHKSITHLRWSSDGQQILGTLLDYSKEGNMSQGNLVIAVVKYNWYLENGKLHTNQEFSLFNDGSPVDTHKSHCVFSKD
;
A
#
# COMPACT_ATOMS: atom_id res chain seq x y z
N MET A 1 33.85 -39.65 -33.93
CA MET A 1 33.72 -39.30 -32.49
C MET A 1 33.11 -37.91 -32.38
N LYS A 2 31.77 -37.84 -32.39
CA LYS A 2 30.94 -36.62 -32.23
C LYS A 2 29.69 -37.09 -31.51
N LYS A 3 29.53 -36.72 -30.23
CA LYS A 3 28.32 -36.84 -29.37
C LYS A 3 28.81 -36.98 -27.91
N GLN A 4 29.18 -35.88 -27.26
CA GLN A 4 29.28 -35.81 -25.79
C GLN A 4 29.57 -34.38 -25.27
N LEU A 5 28.91 -33.36 -25.85
CA LEU A 5 29.07 -31.96 -25.40
C LEU A 5 27.72 -31.22 -25.44
N LEU A 6 26.68 -31.88 -24.94
CA LEU A 6 25.32 -31.35 -24.84
C LEU A 6 24.69 -31.89 -23.55
N LEU A 7 25.27 -31.56 -22.39
CA LEU A 7 24.70 -31.96 -21.09
C LEU A 7 25.17 -31.12 -19.88
N ILE A 8 25.74 -29.93 -20.09
CA ILE A 8 26.23 -29.07 -18.99
C ILE A 8 25.47 -27.74 -18.87
N SER A 9 24.47 -27.47 -19.72
CA SER A 9 23.73 -26.20 -19.72
C SER A 9 22.29 -26.26 -19.19
N LEU A 10 21.88 -27.35 -18.51
CA LEU A 10 20.54 -27.47 -17.92
C LEU A 10 20.52 -27.48 -16.37
N GLY A 11 21.65 -27.16 -15.72
CA GLY A 11 21.81 -27.26 -14.27
C GLY A 11 21.79 -25.93 -13.50
N ALA A 12 21.50 -24.80 -14.16
CA ALA A 12 21.65 -23.46 -13.56
C ALA A 12 20.34 -22.64 -13.50
N LEU A 13 19.17 -23.29 -13.38
CA LEU A 13 17.87 -22.62 -13.29
C LEU A 13 17.04 -22.95 -12.05
N VAL A 14 17.61 -23.59 -11.02
CA VAL A 14 16.88 -23.85 -9.77
C VAL A 14 17.74 -23.52 -8.55
N ALA A 15 18.08 -22.24 -8.38
CA ALA A 15 18.71 -21.75 -7.15
C ALA A 15 18.33 -20.29 -6.90
N SER A 16 17.04 -20.00 -6.71
CA SER A 16 16.60 -18.77 -6.05
C SER A 16 15.30 -18.94 -5.24
N SER A 17 15.00 -20.15 -4.77
CA SER A 17 13.86 -20.43 -3.88
C SER A 17 14.24 -20.37 -2.38
N SER A 18 15.22 -19.55 -1.99
CA SER A 18 15.64 -19.41 -0.57
C SER A 18 14.73 -18.50 0.29
N PHE A 19 13.48 -18.29 -0.08
CA PHE A 19 12.49 -17.64 0.81
C PHE A 19 11.47 -18.61 1.43
N ALA A 20 11.62 -19.92 1.22
CA ALA A 20 10.68 -20.92 1.71
C ALA A 20 10.86 -21.35 3.19
N SER A 21 11.63 -20.63 4.02
CA SER A 21 11.83 -21.03 5.43
C SER A 21 11.70 -19.90 6.44
N LEU A 22 10.51 -19.28 6.50
CA LEU A 22 10.00 -18.75 7.76
C LEU A 22 8.87 -19.67 8.24
N PRO A 23 9.17 -20.78 8.94
CA PRO A 23 8.18 -21.77 9.37
C PRO A 23 7.12 -21.22 10.34
N TYR A 24 7.29 -20.00 10.84
CA TYR A 24 6.38 -19.36 11.78
C TYR A 24 5.28 -18.50 11.14
N LEU A 25 5.40 -18.09 9.87
CA LEU A 25 4.39 -17.23 9.21
C LEU A 25 3.19 -18.03 8.64
N TYR A 26 3.43 -19.27 8.19
CA TYR A 26 2.44 -20.06 7.47
C TYR A 26 1.23 -20.47 8.33
N LYS A 27 1.42 -20.66 9.65
CA LYS A 27 0.31 -21.02 10.55
C LYS A 27 -0.58 -19.84 10.95
N ARG A 28 -0.12 -18.60 10.81
CA ARG A 28 -0.89 -17.40 11.23
C ARG A 28 -1.68 -16.76 10.08
N LEU A 29 -1.35 -17.09 8.83
CA LEU A 29 -2.10 -16.73 7.63
C LEU A 29 -3.18 -17.77 7.26
N GLN A 30 -3.69 -18.54 8.24
CA GLN A 30 -4.88 -19.34 8.02
C GLN A 30 -5.98 -18.41 7.54
N GLN A 31 -6.26 -18.53 6.24
CA GLN A 31 -7.20 -17.73 5.49
C GLN A 31 -8.53 -17.73 6.25
N SER A 32 -8.84 -16.58 6.86
CA SER A 32 -10.25 -16.26 7.06
C SER A 32 -10.87 -16.35 5.67
N PRO A 33 -11.97 -17.09 5.47
CA PRO A 33 -12.59 -17.15 4.16
C PRO A 33 -12.78 -15.71 3.70
N ALA A 34 -12.34 -15.41 2.48
CA ALA A 34 -12.59 -14.13 1.83
C ALA A 34 -14.11 -13.99 1.75
N LYS A 35 -14.71 -13.45 2.80
CA LYS A 35 -16.05 -12.91 2.75
C LYS A 35 -15.89 -11.72 1.85
N VAL A 36 -16.19 -11.91 0.56
CA VAL A 36 -16.60 -10.81 -0.30
C VAL A 36 -17.66 -10.08 0.52
N GLN A 37 -17.25 -9.00 1.17
CA GLN A 37 -18.15 -8.15 1.93
C GLN A 37 -19.01 -7.48 0.86
N LYS A 38 -20.10 -8.15 0.48
CA LYS A 38 -21.29 -7.40 0.10
C LYS A 38 -21.58 -6.54 1.31
N ALA A 39 -21.28 -5.24 1.20
CA ALA A 39 -21.51 -4.30 2.28
C ALA A 39 -22.91 -4.53 2.83
N LYS A 40 -22.96 -4.86 4.12
CA LYS A 40 -24.22 -5.03 4.82
C LYS A 40 -24.82 -3.64 4.93
N LEU A 41 -25.92 -3.43 4.20
CA LEU A 41 -26.86 -2.32 4.29
C LEU A 41 -27.32 -2.12 5.74
N ALA A 42 -26.54 -1.41 6.55
CA ALA A 42 -26.95 -0.95 7.87
C ALA A 42 -27.08 0.58 7.94
N HIS A 43 -26.44 1.33 7.03
CA HIS A 43 -26.50 2.78 6.93
C HIS A 43 -26.78 3.24 5.49
N GLU A 44 -27.41 4.42 5.35
CA GLU A 44 -27.76 5.03 4.07
C GLU A 44 -26.49 5.41 3.29
N GLY A 45 -26.01 4.48 2.46
CA GLY A 45 -24.96 4.73 1.48
C GLY A 45 -23.53 4.82 2.05
N TYR A 46 -22.59 4.95 1.13
CA TYR A 46 -21.17 5.16 1.40
C TYR A 46 -20.86 6.65 1.51
N ALA A 47 -19.89 7.02 2.33
CA ALA A 47 -19.38 8.38 2.36
C ALA A 47 -18.86 8.80 0.97
N ASN A 48 -19.09 10.05 0.58
CA ASN A 48 -18.59 10.58 -0.69
C ASN A 48 -17.36 11.46 -0.43
N PHE A 49 -16.19 10.93 -0.75
CA PHE A 49 -14.92 11.64 -0.60
C PHE A 49 -14.56 12.51 -1.82
N SER A 50 -15.38 12.49 -2.88
CA SER A 50 -15.04 13.17 -4.14
C SER A 50 -15.00 14.69 -3.99
N GLY A 51 -13.96 15.30 -4.53
CA GLY A 51 -13.75 16.75 -4.51
C GLY A 51 -12.28 17.15 -4.58
N ALA A 52 -12.07 18.46 -4.72
CA ALA A 52 -10.79 19.09 -4.42
C ALA A 52 -10.73 19.43 -2.92
N TRP A 53 -9.60 19.12 -2.31
CA TRP A 53 -9.38 19.22 -0.87
C TRP A 53 -8.07 19.96 -0.63
N VAL A 54 -8.09 20.91 0.31
CA VAL A 54 -6.93 21.72 0.70
C VAL A 54 -6.83 21.76 2.22
N GLY A 55 -5.65 21.56 2.77
CA GLY A 55 -5.49 21.33 4.21
C GLY A 55 -4.06 21.30 4.70
N PHE A 56 -3.90 20.91 5.96
CA PHE A 56 -2.62 20.88 6.65
C PHE A 56 -2.49 19.56 7.42
N CYS A 57 -1.24 19.13 7.62
CA CYS A 57 -0.89 17.97 8.44
C CYS A 57 -0.21 18.41 9.73
N ASP A 58 -0.43 17.66 10.81
CA ASP A 58 0.13 17.96 12.14
C ASP A 58 1.67 18.00 12.15
N ASP A 59 2.32 17.22 11.28
CA ASP A 59 3.77 17.13 11.14
C ASP A 59 4.38 18.24 10.27
N THR A 60 3.56 18.87 9.42
CA THR A 60 3.95 19.97 8.53
C THR A 60 2.93 21.11 8.56
N PRO A 61 2.69 21.74 9.74
CA PRO A 61 1.58 22.67 9.92
C PRO A 61 1.72 23.99 9.15
N GLU A 62 2.90 24.28 8.61
CA GLU A 62 3.18 25.48 7.80
C GLU A 62 3.08 25.21 6.28
N GLU A 63 2.91 23.96 5.87
CA GLU A 63 2.81 23.56 4.48
C GLU A 63 1.37 23.17 4.14
N GLU A 64 0.73 23.94 3.27
CA GLU A 64 -0.61 23.62 2.77
C GLU A 64 -0.51 22.54 1.69
N GLU A 65 -1.26 21.47 1.86
CA GLU A 65 -1.35 20.36 0.92
C GLU A 65 -2.68 20.39 0.17
N SER A 66 -2.66 19.94 -1.08
CA SER A 66 -3.86 19.80 -1.90
C SER A 66 -3.97 18.41 -2.51
N MET A 67 -5.21 17.93 -2.63
CA MET A 67 -5.51 16.68 -3.32
C MET A 67 -6.86 16.73 -4.00
N THR A 68 -6.97 16.04 -5.13
CA THR A 68 -8.23 15.79 -5.82
C THR A 68 -8.57 14.32 -5.70
N ILE A 69 -9.78 14.03 -5.21
CA ILE A 69 -10.32 12.68 -5.10
C ILE A 69 -11.50 12.55 -6.05
N GLU A 70 -11.50 11.50 -6.87
CA GLU A 70 -12.65 11.09 -7.68
C GLU A 70 -13.03 9.66 -7.29
N GLN A 71 -14.27 9.46 -6.85
CA GLN A 71 -14.79 8.14 -6.53
C GLN A 71 -15.50 7.55 -7.75
N SER A 72 -15.25 6.28 -8.06
CA SER A 72 -15.94 5.60 -9.15
C SER A 72 -17.44 5.46 -8.84
N GLU A 73 -18.29 5.48 -9.87
CA GLU A 73 -19.75 5.34 -9.71
C GLU A 73 -20.16 4.02 -9.04
N ASP A 74 -19.38 2.97 -9.27
CA ASP A 74 -19.58 1.63 -8.71
C ASP A 74 -18.87 1.41 -7.36
N LEU A 75 -18.20 2.45 -6.82
CA LEU A 75 -17.54 2.45 -5.51
C LEU A 75 -16.39 1.45 -5.40
N SER A 76 -15.84 1.01 -6.53
CA SER A 76 -14.78 0.01 -6.63
C SER A 76 -13.38 0.62 -6.76
N SER A 77 -13.24 1.93 -7.01
CA SER A 77 -11.94 2.61 -7.02
C SER A 77 -12.04 4.08 -6.60
N PHE A 78 -10.88 4.63 -6.22
CA PHE A 78 -10.64 6.06 -6.08
C PHE A 78 -9.52 6.49 -7.00
N THR A 79 -9.65 7.64 -7.63
CA THR A 79 -8.52 8.33 -8.27
C THR A 79 -8.10 9.48 -7.37
N VAL A 80 -6.85 9.45 -6.88
CA VAL A 80 -6.26 10.53 -6.10
C VAL A 80 -5.12 11.15 -6.90
N ASN A 81 -5.22 12.44 -7.20
CA ASN A 81 -4.23 13.16 -8.00
C ASN A 81 -3.86 12.41 -9.30
N GLN A 82 -4.87 11.88 -10.00
CA GLN A 82 -4.77 11.10 -11.25
C GLN A 82 -4.21 9.68 -11.10
N VAL A 83 -3.96 9.21 -9.87
CA VAL A 83 -3.56 7.82 -9.60
C VAL A 83 -4.78 7.03 -9.14
N GLU A 84 -5.14 6.01 -9.89
CA GLU A 84 -6.25 5.12 -9.53
C GLU A 84 -5.81 4.06 -8.51
N PHE A 85 -6.61 3.93 -7.46
CA PHE A 85 -6.50 2.94 -6.41
C PHE A 85 -7.78 2.11 -6.34
N PRO A 86 -7.74 0.84 -6.77
CA PRO A 86 -8.88 -0.06 -6.64
C PRO A 86 -9.09 -0.46 -5.16
N ILE A 87 -10.35 -0.66 -4.81
CA ILE A 87 -10.86 -1.01 -3.49
C ILE A 87 -11.13 -2.53 -3.46
N ASP A 88 -10.93 -3.14 -2.30
CA ASP A 88 -11.05 -4.59 -2.05
C ASP A 88 -10.16 -5.43 -2.99
N SER A 89 -9.07 -4.84 -3.48
CA SER A 89 -8.05 -5.50 -4.27
C SER A 89 -6.66 -5.07 -3.84
N ILE A 90 -5.66 -5.89 -4.20
CA ILE A 90 -4.27 -5.60 -3.92
C ILE A 90 -3.65 -5.02 -5.19
N SER A 91 -3.19 -3.78 -5.10
CA SER A 91 -2.43 -3.10 -6.16
C SER A 91 -0.94 -3.26 -5.91
N THR A 92 -0.18 -3.56 -6.95
CA THR A 92 1.28 -3.61 -6.88
C THR A 92 1.88 -2.70 -7.94
N ASN A 93 2.73 -1.78 -7.54
CA ASN A 93 3.53 -0.97 -8.45
C ASN A 93 5.01 -1.31 -8.27
N SER A 94 5.79 -1.26 -9.35
CA SER A 94 7.22 -1.49 -9.34
C SER A 94 7.88 -0.63 -10.39
N SER A 95 8.92 0.09 -9.98
CA SER A 95 9.89 0.69 -10.90
C SER A 95 11.27 0.10 -10.62
N ASN A 96 12.08 -0.01 -11.67
CA ASN A 96 13.46 -0.46 -11.57
C ASN A 96 14.29 0.33 -12.57
N GLU A 97 15.10 1.25 -12.06
CA GLU A 97 15.93 2.12 -12.87
C GLU A 97 17.30 2.27 -12.21
N ASN A 98 18.38 2.04 -12.98
CA ASN A 98 19.76 2.34 -12.55
C ASN A 98 20.13 1.79 -11.15
N PHE A 99 19.79 0.52 -10.87
CA PHE A 99 20.00 -0.13 -9.57
C PHE A 99 19.14 0.43 -8.42
N ASN A 100 18.15 1.26 -8.71
CA ASN A 100 17.13 1.70 -7.78
C ASN A 100 15.86 0.90 -8.06
N ILE A 101 15.41 0.15 -7.06
CA ILE A 101 14.15 -0.59 -7.11
C ILE A 101 13.22 0.04 -6.10
N HIS A 102 12.06 0.47 -6.56
CA HIS A 102 10.95 0.86 -5.71
C HIS A 102 9.80 -0.07 -6.01
N LYS A 103 9.20 -0.69 -4.98
CA LYS A 103 7.90 -1.35 -5.15
C LYS A 103 6.97 -1.06 -4.00
N SER A 104 5.72 -0.84 -4.36
CA SER A 104 4.63 -0.62 -3.42
C SER A 104 3.54 -1.67 -3.60
N ILE A 105 2.95 -2.07 -2.48
CA ILE A 105 1.78 -2.94 -2.40
C ILE A 105 0.73 -2.21 -1.59
N THR A 106 -0.38 -1.86 -2.22
CA THR A 106 -1.47 -1.12 -1.59
C THR A 106 -2.72 -1.97 -1.54
N HIS A 107 -3.45 -1.89 -0.43
CA HIS A 107 -4.76 -2.49 -0.27
C HIS A 107 -5.69 -1.48 0.39
N LEU A 108 -6.75 -1.12 -0.33
CA LEU A 108 -7.84 -0.27 0.15
C LEU A 108 -9.08 -1.10 0.39
N ARG A 109 -9.87 -0.71 1.38
CA ARG A 109 -11.22 -1.25 1.59
C ARG A 109 -12.10 -0.24 2.28
N TRP A 110 -13.41 -0.39 2.12
CA TRP A 110 -14.37 0.30 2.96
C TRP A 110 -14.36 -0.23 4.39
N SER A 111 -14.66 0.64 5.35
CA SER A 111 -15.10 0.22 6.68
C SER A 111 -16.45 -0.51 6.59
N SER A 112 -16.78 -1.29 7.61
CA SER A 112 -18.02 -2.10 7.62
C SER A 112 -19.30 -1.27 7.56
N ASP A 113 -19.23 0.00 7.94
CA ASP A 113 -20.32 0.97 7.91
C ASP A 113 -20.31 1.86 6.65
N GLY A 114 -19.32 1.70 5.76
CA GLY A 114 -19.15 2.49 4.54
C GLY A 114 -18.78 3.95 4.77
N GLN A 115 -18.45 4.36 6.00
CA GLN A 115 -18.17 5.77 6.33
C GLN A 115 -16.68 6.12 6.28
N GLN A 116 -15.81 5.13 6.13
CA GLN A 116 -14.36 5.31 6.09
C GLN A 116 -13.72 4.47 5.00
N ILE A 117 -12.59 4.97 4.47
CA ILE A 117 -11.63 4.16 3.74
C ILE A 117 -10.54 3.73 4.68
N LEU A 118 -10.17 2.46 4.61
CA LEU A 118 -9.10 1.86 5.39
C LEU A 118 -8.06 1.33 4.41
N GLY A 119 -6.82 1.75 4.61
CA GLY A 119 -5.70 1.44 3.72
C GLY A 119 -4.55 0.76 4.45
N THR A 120 -3.83 -0.07 3.70
CA THR A 120 -2.50 -0.55 4.07
C THR A 120 -1.60 -0.45 2.86
N LEU A 121 -0.44 0.17 3.05
CA LEU A 121 0.61 0.28 2.05
C LEU A 121 1.87 -0.37 2.63
N LEU A 122 2.49 -1.24 1.84
CA LEU A 122 3.84 -1.71 2.03
C LEU A 122 4.67 -1.13 0.89
N ASP A 123 5.56 -0.21 1.22
CA ASP A 123 6.52 0.34 0.26
C ASP A 123 7.92 -0.19 0.60
N TYR A 124 8.71 -0.52 -0.41
CA TYR A 124 10.12 -0.78 -0.22
C TYR A 124 10.95 -0.19 -1.34
N SER A 125 12.04 0.44 -0.92
CA SER A 125 13.04 1.03 -1.79
C SER A 125 14.40 0.41 -1.52
N LYS A 126 15.13 0.10 -2.59
CA LYS A 126 16.50 -0.35 -2.55
C LYS A 126 17.29 0.44 -3.57
N GLU A 127 18.26 1.19 -3.07
CA GLU A 127 19.24 1.87 -3.92
C GLU A 127 20.52 1.05 -4.01
N GLY A 128 21.13 1.05 -5.20
CA GLY A 128 22.40 0.41 -5.48
C GLY A 128 22.35 -1.12 -5.52
N ASN A 129 23.47 -1.76 -5.22
CA ASN A 129 23.61 -3.21 -5.41
C ASN A 129 22.68 -4.00 -4.47
N MET A 130 21.92 -4.94 -5.05
CA MET A 130 21.00 -5.85 -4.33
C MET A 130 21.69 -6.78 -3.33
N SER A 131 23.01 -6.96 -3.42
CA SER A 131 23.78 -7.77 -2.47
C SER A 131 24.26 -7.01 -1.23
N GLN A 132 24.02 -5.70 -1.16
CA GLN A 132 24.40 -4.84 -0.05
C GLN A 132 23.18 -4.37 0.75
N GLY A 133 23.40 -3.88 1.97
CA GLY A 133 22.35 -3.31 2.83
C GLY A 133 21.69 -2.05 2.26
N ASN A 134 20.92 -1.35 3.08
CA ASN A 134 20.06 -0.21 2.75
C ASN A 134 18.76 -0.60 2.02
N LEU A 135 18.18 -1.75 2.32
CA LEU A 135 16.78 -2.00 1.98
C LEU A 135 15.91 -1.22 2.95
N VAL A 136 15.23 -0.20 2.44
CA VAL A 136 14.27 0.59 3.20
C VAL A 136 12.88 0.02 2.97
N ILE A 137 12.14 -0.23 4.05
CA ILE A 137 10.76 -0.72 4.02
C ILE A 137 9.91 0.23 4.86
N ALA A 138 8.82 0.72 4.30
CA ALA A 138 7.79 1.45 5.01
C ALA A 138 6.50 0.61 5.05
N VAL A 139 5.96 0.42 6.25
CA VAL A 139 4.63 -0.17 6.45
C VAL A 139 3.71 0.93 6.92
N VAL A 140 2.72 1.28 6.12
CA VAL A 140 1.78 2.36 6.40
C VAL A 140 0.39 1.78 6.55
N LYS A 141 -0.33 2.19 7.59
CA LYS A 141 -1.78 2.04 7.67
C LYS A 141 -2.38 3.44 7.65
N TYR A 142 -3.49 3.60 6.94
CA TYR A 142 -4.19 4.87 6.89
C TYR A 142 -5.69 4.69 6.92
N ASN A 143 -6.39 5.73 7.35
CA ASN A 143 -7.83 5.83 7.18
C ASN A 143 -8.26 7.22 6.75
N TRP A 144 -9.33 7.28 5.98
CA TRP A 144 -9.99 8.51 5.58
C TRP A 144 -11.43 8.49 6.07
N TYR A 145 -11.90 9.60 6.60
CA TYR A 145 -13.29 9.77 7.04
C TYR A 145 -13.69 11.24 6.92
N LEU A 146 -15.00 11.48 6.90
CA LEU A 146 -15.55 12.82 6.92
C LEU A 146 -16.03 13.16 8.32
N GLU A 147 -15.65 14.33 8.81
CA GLU A 147 -16.15 14.89 10.06
C GLU A 147 -16.44 16.37 9.86
N ASN A 148 -17.66 16.81 10.18
CA ASN A 148 -18.10 18.20 10.01
C ASN A 148 -17.85 18.76 8.60
N GLY A 149 -17.99 17.92 7.56
CA GLY A 149 -17.78 18.31 6.16
C GLY A 149 -16.32 18.42 5.74
N LYS A 150 -15.36 18.11 6.62
CA LYS A 150 -13.93 18.08 6.33
C LYS A 150 -13.45 16.66 6.10
N LEU A 151 -12.44 16.49 5.27
CA LEU A 151 -11.75 15.23 5.06
C LEU A 151 -10.63 15.10 6.09
N HIS A 152 -10.69 14.04 6.88
CA HIS A 152 -9.65 13.70 7.84
C HIS A 152 -8.88 12.50 7.30
N THR A 153 -7.56 12.61 7.25
CA THR A 153 -6.68 11.50 6.87
C THR A 153 -5.75 11.20 8.04
N ASN A 154 -5.81 9.98 8.57
CA ASN A 154 -4.86 9.51 9.57
C ASN A 154 -3.90 8.54 8.92
N GLN A 155 -2.63 8.67 9.24
CA GLN A 155 -1.58 7.77 8.77
C GLN A 155 -0.70 7.37 9.96
N GLU A 156 -0.29 6.10 9.98
CA GLU A 156 0.77 5.63 10.86
C GLU A 156 1.72 4.82 10.01
N PHE A 157 2.99 5.23 9.98
CA PHE A 157 4.03 4.55 9.23
C PHE A 157 5.14 4.06 10.15
N SER A 158 5.60 2.84 9.90
CA SER A 158 6.79 2.26 10.52
C SER A 158 7.85 2.06 9.46
N LEU A 159 9.02 2.65 9.68
CA LEU A 159 10.16 2.59 8.78
C LEU A 159 11.16 1.55 9.29
N PHE A 160 11.68 0.75 8.38
CA PHE A 160 12.71 -0.25 8.64
C PHE A 160 13.86 -0.07 7.66
N ASN A 161 15.08 -0.27 8.14
CA ASN A 161 16.28 -0.35 7.31
C ASN A 161 16.97 -1.68 7.58
N ASP A 162 17.12 -2.50 6.54
CA ASP A 162 17.65 -3.87 6.61
C ASP A 162 16.99 -4.72 7.71
N GLY A 163 15.67 -4.54 7.88
CA GLY A 163 14.86 -5.25 8.86
C GLY A 163 14.92 -4.71 10.30
N SER A 164 15.75 -3.71 10.58
CA SER A 164 15.78 -3.03 11.87
C SER A 164 14.79 -1.86 11.88
N PRO A 165 13.94 -1.69 12.93
CA PRO A 165 13.07 -0.54 13.02
C PRO A 165 13.90 0.73 13.16
N VAL A 166 13.58 1.74 12.34
CA VAL A 166 14.24 3.05 12.33
C VAL A 166 13.36 4.07 13.05
N ASP A 167 12.09 4.13 12.65
CA ASP A 167 11.16 5.13 13.17
C ASP A 167 9.71 4.63 13.11
N THR A 168 8.85 5.23 13.92
CA THR A 168 7.41 5.08 13.80
C THR A 168 6.77 6.43 14.07
N HIS A 169 6.00 6.88 13.09
CA HIS A 169 5.40 8.19 13.09
C HIS A 169 3.90 8.10 12.82
N LYS A 170 3.17 9.08 13.33
CA LYS A 170 1.75 9.27 13.08
C LYS A 170 1.53 10.68 12.57
N SER A 171 0.87 10.78 11.42
CA SER A 171 0.44 12.04 10.85
C SER A 171 -1.09 12.06 10.78
N HIS A 172 -1.66 13.20 11.09
CA HIS A 172 -3.07 13.49 10.92
C HIS A 172 -3.18 14.77 10.09
N CYS A 173 -3.97 14.71 9.02
CA CYS A 173 -4.24 15.86 8.19
C CYS A 173 -5.73 16.15 8.14
N VAL A 174 -6.07 17.44 8.04
CA VAL A 174 -7.46 17.91 7.92
C VAL A 174 -7.57 18.80 6.69
N PHE A 175 -8.42 18.39 5.76
CA PHE A 175 -8.67 19.12 4.52
C PHE A 175 -10.09 19.67 4.48
N SER A 176 -10.19 20.91 4.02
CA SER A 176 -11.45 21.55 3.66
C SER A 176 -11.66 21.42 2.16
N LYS A 177 -12.92 21.35 1.74
CA LYS A 177 -13.26 21.30 0.32
C LYS A 177 -13.02 22.66 -0.32
N ASP A 178 -12.31 22.70 -1.43
CA ASP A 178 -12.11 23.90 -2.26
C ASP A 178 -13.28 24.12 -3.22
#